data_AF-A0A2E3XPX8-F1
#
_entry.id   AF-A0A2E3XPX8-F1
#
_cell.length_a   1.000
_cell.length_b   1.000
_cell.length_c   1.000
_cell.angle_alpha   90.00
_cell.angle_beta   90.00
_cell.angle_gamma   90.00
#
_symmetry.space_group_name_H-M   'P 1'
#
loop_
_entity.id
_entity.type
_entity.pdbx_description
1 polymer ?
#
loop_
_entity_poly.entity_id
_entity_poly.type
_entity_poly.pdbx_seq_one_letter_code
_entity_poly.pdbx_strand_id
1 'polypeptide(L)'
;MGEDFSGQMTSLFHQWLTPLVDLTMSPSQRVYWPFLILSLAFAALYSLKTLKDLTFKELLHVTFSRRGLFHKSSLLDFKLLLFNSTLKVFFFPLFMLSLFTVTTSVLHWSHRLFPGFNPLQASPLTKSVCATLIAFLISDFLRFLFHFLMHEISFLRNIHRTHHTAQVLTPFTLFRVHPLESVIGSTRNILTQGLFVGIYIFLFGGKMNAWDILGVNAFGFLFNAFGANLRHMPIPLSFGVFEYLFISPRMHQVHHSTKGAHQNKNHGVALSIWDLLFGTFYRPTKEDLKEMHFGISSHNHPYFEREATTLGAALIQPLNISQLIQKIKGESHEKAITRPFRA
;
A
#
# COMPACT_ATOMS: atom_id res chain seq x y z
N MET A 1 13.05 -31.58 -14.85
CA MET A 1 11.92 -30.62 -14.78
C MET A 1 11.20 -30.62 -13.42
N GLY A 2 11.30 -31.68 -12.59
CA GLY A 2 10.58 -31.77 -11.31
C GLY A 2 11.29 -31.20 -10.06
N GLU A 3 12.63 -31.18 -10.03
CA GLU A 3 13.38 -30.77 -8.81
C GLU A 3 13.41 -29.26 -8.56
N ASP A 4 13.34 -28.44 -9.61
CA ASP A 4 13.35 -26.96 -9.51
C ASP A 4 11.98 -26.41 -9.06
N PHE A 5 10.89 -27.10 -9.41
CA PHE A 5 9.53 -26.65 -9.05
C PHE A 5 9.21 -26.89 -7.58
N SER A 6 9.62 -28.03 -7.00
CA SER A 6 9.41 -28.28 -5.57
C SER A 6 10.27 -27.34 -4.70
N GLY A 7 11.50 -27.03 -5.12
CA GLY A 7 12.37 -26.05 -4.47
C GLY A 7 11.79 -24.63 -4.52
N GLN A 8 11.26 -24.20 -5.66
CA GLN A 8 10.58 -22.91 -5.79
C GLN A 8 9.29 -22.86 -4.97
N MET A 9 8.48 -23.93 -4.97
CA MET A 9 7.25 -24.00 -4.16
C MET A 9 7.55 -24.00 -2.66
N THR A 10 8.61 -24.68 -2.22
CA THR A 10 9.05 -24.69 -0.81
C THR A 10 9.58 -23.31 -0.40
N SER A 11 10.34 -22.64 -1.28
CA SER A 11 10.79 -21.25 -1.08
C SER A 11 9.61 -20.27 -0.99
N LEU A 12 8.63 -20.40 -1.88
CA LEU A 12 7.42 -19.57 -1.87
C LEU A 12 6.56 -19.84 -0.62
N PHE A 13 6.43 -21.10 -0.20
CA PHE A 13 5.74 -21.48 1.03
C PHE A 13 6.44 -20.89 2.27
N HIS A 14 7.77 -20.98 2.35
CA HIS A 14 8.55 -20.35 3.43
C HIS A 14 8.44 -18.82 3.45
N GLN A 15 8.40 -18.18 2.28
CA GLN A 15 8.17 -16.73 2.19
C GLN A 15 6.79 -16.32 2.72
N TRP A 16 5.78 -17.18 2.60
CA TRP A 16 4.40 -16.90 3.05
C TRP A 16 4.16 -17.25 4.51
N LEU A 17 4.92 -18.20 5.05
CA LEU A 17 5.01 -18.54 6.47
C LEU A 17 6.03 -17.71 7.23
N THR A 18 6.55 -16.62 6.63
CA THR A 18 7.68 -15.84 7.17
C THR A 18 7.48 -15.65 8.66
N PRO A 19 8.33 -16.26 9.50
CA PRO A 19 8.33 -16.00 10.93
C PRO A 19 8.32 -14.49 11.13
N LEU A 20 7.67 -14.00 12.20
CA LEU A 20 7.67 -12.56 12.51
C LEU A 20 9.08 -11.95 12.51
N VAL A 21 10.10 -12.79 12.75
CA VAL A 21 11.54 -12.47 12.66
C VAL A 21 11.97 -12.05 11.24
N ASP A 22 11.45 -12.68 10.19
CA ASP A 22 11.86 -12.41 8.81
C ASP A 22 11.27 -11.11 8.25
N LEU A 23 10.20 -10.60 8.85
CA LEU A 23 9.59 -9.31 8.48
C LEU A 23 10.59 -8.17 8.54
N THR A 24 11.47 -8.19 9.55
CA THR A 24 12.47 -7.16 9.75
C THR A 24 13.84 -7.57 9.24
N MET A 25 14.06 -8.83 8.84
CA MET A 25 15.37 -9.35 8.41
C MET A 25 15.47 -9.60 6.90
N SER A 26 14.38 -9.58 6.14
CA SER A 26 14.39 -9.81 4.70
C SER A 26 14.23 -8.52 3.88
N PRO A 27 15.08 -8.25 2.87
CA PRO A 27 14.94 -7.08 1.99
C PRO A 27 13.71 -7.13 1.07
N SER A 28 13.01 -8.26 1.01
CA SER A 28 11.70 -8.38 0.35
C SER A 28 10.57 -7.72 1.14
N GLN A 29 10.79 -7.45 2.43
CA GLN A 29 9.80 -6.94 3.36
C GLN A 29 9.95 -5.43 3.52
N ARG A 30 8.82 -4.72 3.54
CA ARG A 30 8.81 -3.24 3.68
C ARG A 30 9.41 -2.78 5.01
N VAL A 31 9.29 -3.58 6.08
CA VAL A 31 9.79 -3.26 7.42
C VAL A 31 11.18 -3.84 7.72
N TYR A 32 11.94 -4.21 6.68
CA TYR A 32 13.34 -4.58 6.79
C TYR A 32 14.14 -3.52 7.58
N TRP A 33 14.88 -3.92 8.60
CA TRP A 33 15.49 -3.00 9.56
C TRP A 33 16.41 -1.94 8.92
N PRO A 34 17.19 -2.23 7.85
CA PRO A 34 17.96 -1.20 7.14
C PRO A 34 17.07 -0.17 6.45
N PHE A 35 15.90 -0.55 5.91
CA PHE A 35 14.95 0.41 5.33
C PHE A 35 14.38 1.35 6.39
N LEU A 36 14.13 0.82 7.60
CA LEU A 36 13.67 1.63 8.73
C LEU A 36 14.75 2.63 9.18
N ILE A 37 16.01 2.19 9.29
CA ILE A 37 17.14 3.08 9.63
C ILE A 37 17.35 4.15 8.56
N LEU A 38 17.33 3.76 7.29
CA LEU A 38 17.47 4.70 6.17
C LEU A 38 16.33 5.73 6.22
N SER A 39 15.08 5.29 6.36
CA SER A 39 13.94 6.20 6.48
C SER A 39 14.10 7.16 7.66
N LEU A 40 14.53 6.69 8.84
CA LEU A 40 14.82 7.57 9.98
C LEU A 40 15.93 8.56 9.68
N ALA A 41 16.99 8.15 8.98
CA ALA A 41 18.09 9.04 8.61
C ALA A 41 17.63 10.14 7.64
N PHE A 42 16.84 9.80 6.63
CA PHE A 42 16.24 10.80 5.72
C PHE A 42 15.31 11.75 6.47
N ALA A 43 14.46 11.22 7.35
CA ALA A 43 13.55 12.01 8.16
C ALA A 43 14.32 12.97 9.09
N ALA A 44 15.43 12.52 9.69
CA ALA A 44 16.30 13.35 10.52
C ALA A 44 16.99 14.46 9.72
N LEU A 45 17.55 14.13 8.56
CA LEU A 45 18.18 15.13 7.68
C LEU A 45 17.18 16.19 7.20
N TYR A 46 15.97 15.77 6.82
CA TYR A 46 14.89 16.68 6.45
C TYR A 46 14.48 17.56 7.63
N SER A 47 14.27 16.95 8.79
CA SER A 47 13.90 17.65 10.02
C SER A 47 14.93 18.71 10.37
N LEU A 48 16.23 18.37 10.45
CA LEU A 48 17.30 19.32 10.78
C LEU A 48 17.40 20.47 9.77
N LYS A 49 17.16 20.21 8.47
CA LYS A 49 17.28 21.21 7.41
C LYS A 49 16.05 22.12 7.29
N THR A 50 14.86 21.59 7.51
CA THR A 50 13.60 22.27 7.14
C THR A 50 12.75 22.64 8.34
N LEU A 51 12.69 21.78 9.37
CA LEU A 51 11.88 21.99 10.56
C LEU A 51 12.71 22.53 11.72
N LYS A 52 13.99 22.14 11.82
CA LYS A 52 14.92 22.41 12.92
C LYS A 52 14.46 21.87 14.28
N ASP A 53 13.60 20.85 14.27
CA ASP A 53 12.83 20.44 15.45
C ASP A 53 13.20 19.06 16.02
N LEU A 54 13.68 18.11 15.20
CA LEU A 54 13.92 16.72 15.63
C LEU A 54 15.24 16.14 15.11
N THR A 55 16.03 15.57 16.01
CA THR A 55 17.23 14.79 15.75
C THR A 55 16.91 13.32 15.43
N PHE A 56 17.90 12.56 14.92
CA PHE A 56 17.74 11.13 14.65
C PHE A 56 17.33 10.33 15.91
N LYS A 57 17.91 10.65 17.08
CA LYS A 57 17.63 9.95 18.34
C LYS A 57 16.19 10.21 18.81
N GLU A 58 15.71 11.44 18.65
CA GLU A 58 14.32 11.80 18.96
C GLU A 58 13.35 11.12 18.00
N LEU A 59 13.66 11.07 16.70
CA LEU A 59 12.82 10.38 15.72
C LEU A 59 12.75 8.89 15.94
N LEU A 60 13.87 8.26 16.30
CA LEU A 60 13.89 6.87 16.72
C LEU A 60 12.97 6.66 17.93
N HIS A 61 13.07 7.54 18.95
CA HIS A 61 12.27 7.45 20.16
C HIS A 61 10.77 7.66 19.91
N VAL A 62 10.39 8.64 19.07
CA VAL A 62 8.99 8.92 18.76
C VAL A 62 8.39 7.81 17.89
N THR A 63 9.09 7.42 16.81
CA THR A 63 8.62 6.40 15.84
C THR A 63 8.48 5.02 16.48
N PHE A 64 9.42 4.65 17.35
CA PHE A 64 9.44 3.34 18.03
C PHE A 64 9.18 3.47 19.53
N SER A 65 8.40 4.48 19.94
CA SER A 65 8.04 4.66 21.34
C SER A 65 7.30 3.43 21.86
N ARG A 66 7.60 3.01 23.10
CA ARG A 66 6.85 1.91 23.75
C ARG A 66 5.36 2.20 23.79
N ARG A 67 4.98 3.46 24.05
CA ARG A 67 3.59 3.90 24.05
C ARG A 67 2.91 3.74 22.69
N GLY A 68 3.61 4.01 21.59
CA GLY A 68 3.10 3.85 20.23
C GLY A 68 3.03 2.38 19.80
N LEU A 69 4.11 1.62 19.94
CA LEU A 69 4.18 0.22 19.48
C LEU A 69 3.24 -0.72 20.25
N PHE A 70 3.08 -0.50 21.56
CA PHE A 70 2.20 -1.30 22.41
C PHE A 70 0.82 -0.64 22.63
N HIS A 71 0.49 0.39 21.85
CA HIS A 71 -0.85 0.96 21.86
C HIS A 71 -1.87 -0.11 21.43
N LYS A 72 -3.08 -0.10 22.04
CA LYS A 72 -4.14 -1.07 21.68
C LYS A 72 -4.45 -1.05 20.19
N SER A 73 -4.41 0.13 19.56
CA SER A 73 -4.52 0.28 18.11
C SER A 73 -3.38 -0.49 17.42
N SER A 74 -2.11 -0.18 17.68
CA SER A 74 -0.97 -0.82 17.01
C SER A 74 -0.91 -2.34 17.19
N LEU A 75 -1.36 -2.86 18.34
CA LEU A 75 -1.47 -4.31 18.56
C LEU A 75 -2.43 -5.00 17.58
N LEU A 76 -3.46 -4.30 17.08
CA LEU A 76 -4.35 -4.81 16.05
C LEU A 76 -3.61 -5.03 14.71
N ASP A 77 -2.63 -4.19 14.38
CA ASP A 77 -1.86 -4.29 13.13
C ASP A 77 -1.15 -5.67 13.07
N PHE A 78 -0.56 -6.10 14.18
CA PHE A 78 0.09 -7.41 14.30
C PHE A 78 -0.90 -8.58 14.33
N LYS A 79 -2.08 -8.41 14.93
CA LYS A 79 -3.14 -9.44 14.90
C LYS A 79 -3.66 -9.66 13.48
N LEU A 80 -3.90 -8.57 12.75
CA LEU A 80 -4.34 -8.62 11.34
C LEU A 80 -3.25 -9.18 10.45
N LEU A 81 -1.98 -8.85 10.70
CA LEU A 81 -0.84 -9.48 10.02
C LEU A 81 -0.89 -11.01 10.16
N LEU A 82 -0.92 -11.52 11.40
CA LEU A 82 -0.92 -12.97 11.64
C LEU A 82 -2.12 -13.64 10.98
N PHE A 83 -3.32 -13.08 11.15
CA PHE A 83 -4.54 -13.59 10.54
C PHE A 83 -4.45 -13.63 9.01
N ASN A 84 -3.99 -12.54 8.40
CA ASN A 84 -3.88 -12.42 6.95
C ASN A 84 -2.80 -13.35 6.37
N SER A 85 -1.67 -13.53 7.05
CA SER A 85 -0.63 -14.48 6.63
C SER A 85 -1.17 -15.91 6.62
N THR A 86 -1.91 -16.31 7.65
CA THR A 86 -2.57 -17.63 7.69
C THR A 86 -3.60 -17.77 6.57
N LEU A 87 -4.46 -16.77 6.37
CA LEU A 87 -5.48 -16.80 5.32
C LEU A 87 -4.87 -16.98 3.92
N LYS A 88 -3.77 -16.26 3.68
CA LYS A 88 -3.04 -16.28 2.42
C LYS A 88 -2.53 -17.68 2.06
N VAL A 89 -2.03 -18.47 3.03
CA VAL A 89 -1.59 -19.85 2.78
C VAL A 89 -2.69 -20.70 2.15
N PHE A 90 -3.95 -20.55 2.58
CA PHE A 90 -5.08 -21.30 2.00
C PHE A 90 -5.39 -20.93 0.55
N PHE A 91 -5.20 -19.67 0.16
CA PHE A 91 -5.45 -19.21 -1.21
C PHE A 91 -4.24 -19.39 -2.14
N PHE A 92 -3.09 -19.81 -1.62
CA PHE A 92 -1.85 -19.90 -2.40
C PHE A 92 -1.99 -20.77 -3.67
N PRO A 93 -2.58 -21.98 -3.64
CA PRO A 93 -2.76 -22.79 -4.86
C PRO A 93 -3.60 -22.07 -5.92
N LEU A 94 -4.67 -21.38 -5.49
CA LEU A 94 -5.53 -20.62 -6.39
C LEU A 94 -4.79 -19.43 -7.02
N PHE A 95 -3.95 -18.75 -6.23
CA PHE A 95 -3.12 -17.65 -6.74
C PHE A 95 -2.11 -18.13 -7.79
N MET A 96 -1.49 -19.29 -7.59
CA MET A 96 -0.54 -19.85 -8.57
C MET A 96 -1.25 -20.28 -9.86
N LEU A 97 -2.41 -20.91 -9.76
CA LEU A 97 -3.24 -21.24 -10.93
C LEU A 97 -3.68 -19.97 -11.69
N SER A 98 -4.07 -18.93 -10.96
CA SER A 98 -4.45 -17.64 -11.54
C SER A 98 -3.28 -16.97 -12.26
N LEU A 99 -2.07 -17.01 -11.67
CA LEU A 99 -0.86 -16.47 -12.30
C LEU A 99 -0.59 -17.15 -13.65
N PHE A 100 -0.63 -18.48 -13.69
CA PHE A 100 -0.46 -19.25 -14.91
C PHE A 100 -1.54 -18.90 -15.95
N THR A 101 -2.80 -18.82 -15.52
CA THR A 101 -3.95 -18.52 -16.39
C THR A 101 -3.84 -17.11 -16.99
N VAL A 102 -3.52 -16.09 -16.18
CA VAL A 102 -3.36 -14.71 -16.66
C VAL A 102 -2.19 -14.64 -17.63
N THR A 103 -1.04 -15.22 -17.29
CA THR A 103 0.17 -15.19 -18.13
C THR A 103 -0.08 -15.81 -19.50
N THR A 104 -0.67 -17.02 -19.52
CA THR A 104 -0.98 -17.74 -20.77
C THR A 104 -2.06 -17.03 -21.58
N SER A 105 -3.07 -16.46 -20.94
CA SER A 105 -4.10 -15.67 -21.61
C SER A 105 -3.51 -14.43 -22.28
N VAL A 106 -2.66 -13.67 -21.57
CA VAL A 106 -1.98 -12.50 -22.13
C VAL A 106 -1.13 -12.87 -23.33
N LEU A 107 -0.35 -13.95 -23.22
CA LEU A 107 0.49 -14.43 -24.32
C LEU A 107 -0.36 -14.83 -25.54
N HIS A 108 -1.43 -15.60 -25.31
CA HIS A 108 -2.37 -16.05 -26.36
C HIS A 108 -3.04 -14.87 -27.07
N TRP A 109 -3.56 -13.91 -26.31
CA TRP A 109 -4.20 -12.72 -26.88
C TRP A 109 -3.20 -11.83 -27.62
N SER A 110 -1.97 -11.66 -27.11
CA SER A 110 -0.93 -10.90 -27.80
C SER A 110 -0.58 -11.51 -29.16
N HIS A 111 -0.42 -12.84 -29.26
CA HIS A 111 -0.18 -13.48 -30.56
C HIS A 111 -1.37 -13.41 -31.53
N ARG A 112 -2.60 -13.38 -31.00
CA ARG A 112 -3.80 -13.16 -31.83
C ARG A 112 -3.92 -11.73 -32.33
N LEU A 113 -3.58 -10.74 -31.51
CA LEU A 113 -3.63 -9.32 -31.87
C LEU A 113 -2.49 -8.93 -32.82
N PHE A 114 -1.34 -9.60 -32.71
CA PHE A 114 -0.14 -9.32 -33.51
C PHE A 114 0.36 -10.61 -34.19
N PRO A 115 -0.39 -11.14 -35.17
CA PRO A 115 0.01 -12.34 -35.89
C PRO A 115 1.33 -12.11 -36.63
N GLY A 116 2.27 -13.06 -36.49
CA GLY A 116 3.60 -12.96 -37.10
C GLY A 116 4.59 -12.05 -36.36
N PHE A 117 4.22 -11.50 -35.19
CA PHE A 117 5.18 -10.78 -34.36
C PHE A 117 6.32 -11.71 -33.92
N ASN A 118 7.55 -11.31 -34.25
CA ASN A 118 8.75 -11.98 -33.79
C ASN A 118 9.29 -11.25 -32.55
N PRO A 119 9.70 -11.98 -31.51
CA PRO A 119 10.29 -11.37 -30.33
C PRO A 119 11.48 -10.45 -30.66
N LEU A 120 11.52 -9.31 -29.98
CA LEU A 120 12.52 -8.28 -30.15
C LEU A 120 13.91 -8.80 -29.75
N GLN A 121 14.84 -8.69 -30.68
CA GLN A 121 16.26 -8.91 -30.41
C GLN A 121 16.82 -7.65 -29.76
N ALA A 122 17.08 -7.73 -28.46
CA ALA A 122 17.54 -6.60 -27.65
C ALA A 122 18.68 -7.05 -26.72
N SER A 123 19.56 -6.11 -26.36
CA SER A 123 20.63 -6.38 -25.39
C SER A 123 20.03 -6.75 -24.02
N PRO A 124 20.75 -7.52 -23.18
CA PRO A 124 20.28 -7.85 -21.83
C PRO A 124 19.89 -6.60 -21.02
N LEU A 125 20.68 -5.52 -21.12
CA LEU A 125 20.38 -4.26 -20.44
C LEU A 125 19.07 -3.65 -20.91
N THR A 126 18.83 -3.62 -22.22
CA THR A 126 17.58 -3.11 -22.79
C THR A 126 16.38 -3.92 -22.30
N LYS A 127 16.48 -5.26 -22.31
CA LYS A 127 15.43 -6.14 -21.79
C LYS A 127 15.13 -5.85 -20.32
N SER A 128 16.16 -5.73 -19.48
CA SER A 128 16.00 -5.46 -18.05
C SER A 128 15.40 -4.07 -17.78
N VAL A 129 15.83 -3.03 -18.50
CA VAL A 129 15.26 -1.67 -18.37
C VAL A 129 13.79 -1.66 -18.79
N CYS A 130 13.46 -2.23 -19.95
CA CYS A 130 12.07 -2.34 -20.40
C CYS A 130 11.21 -3.15 -19.43
N ALA A 131 11.71 -4.29 -18.95
CA ALA A 131 11.03 -5.12 -17.96
C ALA A 131 10.73 -4.34 -16.68
N THR A 132 11.73 -3.59 -16.18
CA THR A 132 11.60 -2.75 -14.99
C THR A 132 10.52 -1.69 -15.17
N LEU A 133 10.55 -0.94 -16.28
CA LEU A 133 9.59 0.12 -16.54
C LEU A 133 8.18 -0.42 -16.71
N ILE A 134 8.00 -1.50 -17.48
CA ILE A 134 6.69 -2.13 -17.71
C ILE A 134 6.14 -2.66 -16.38
N ALA A 135 6.94 -3.42 -15.63
CA ALA A 135 6.51 -3.97 -14.34
C ALA A 135 6.16 -2.85 -13.34
N PHE A 136 6.97 -1.80 -13.28
CA PHE A 136 6.73 -0.65 -12.41
C PHE A 136 5.43 0.07 -12.78
N LEU A 137 5.24 0.44 -14.05
CA LEU A 137 4.06 1.19 -14.48
C LEU A 137 2.76 0.39 -14.29
N ILE A 138 2.75 -0.89 -14.69
CA ILE A 138 1.58 -1.76 -14.48
C ILE A 138 1.30 -1.92 -12.99
N SER A 139 2.34 -2.17 -12.18
CA SER A 139 2.18 -2.31 -10.74
C SER A 139 1.62 -1.03 -10.13
N ASP A 140 2.27 0.12 -10.33
CA ASP A 140 1.89 1.39 -9.73
C ASP A 140 0.47 1.81 -10.13
N PHE A 141 0.14 1.72 -11.41
CA PHE A 141 -1.21 2.02 -11.90
C PHE A 141 -2.26 1.09 -11.28
N LEU A 142 -2.05 -0.22 -11.25
CA LEU A 142 -3.02 -1.15 -10.65
C LEU A 142 -3.10 -1.00 -9.13
N ARG A 143 -2.02 -0.55 -8.46
CA ARG A 143 -2.10 -0.17 -7.04
C ARG A 143 -2.98 1.06 -6.85
N PHE A 144 -2.73 2.09 -7.65
CA PHE A 144 -3.51 3.32 -7.64
C PHE A 144 -4.99 3.02 -7.93
N LEU A 145 -5.30 2.31 -9.01
CA LEU A 145 -6.66 2.01 -9.42
C LEU A 145 -7.39 1.24 -8.32
N PHE A 146 -6.75 0.23 -7.74
CA PHE A 146 -7.35 -0.50 -6.63
C PHE A 146 -7.62 0.41 -5.43
N HIS A 147 -6.67 1.28 -5.08
CA HIS A 147 -6.83 2.23 -3.97
C HIS A 147 -7.93 3.26 -4.24
N PHE A 148 -8.00 3.80 -5.45
CA PHE A 148 -9.07 4.68 -5.89
C PHE A 148 -10.44 3.99 -5.79
N LEU A 149 -10.57 2.76 -6.30
CA LEU A 149 -11.80 1.97 -6.19
C LEU A 149 -12.17 1.65 -4.73
N MET A 150 -11.18 1.46 -3.86
CA MET A 150 -11.41 1.35 -2.42
C MET A 150 -11.96 2.63 -1.82
N HIS A 151 -11.73 3.80 -2.42
CA HIS A 151 -12.34 5.04 -1.97
C HIS A 151 -13.64 5.39 -2.68
N GLU A 152 -13.93 4.83 -3.85
CA GLU A 152 -15.15 5.13 -4.61
C GLU A 152 -16.29 4.13 -4.37
N ILE A 153 -15.99 2.82 -4.34
CA ILE A 153 -17.01 1.78 -4.22
C ILE A 153 -17.36 1.57 -2.74
N SER A 154 -18.63 1.71 -2.37
CA SER A 154 -19.07 1.67 -0.95
C SER A 154 -18.63 0.41 -0.20
N PHE A 155 -18.73 -0.77 -0.82
CA PHE A 155 -18.27 -2.02 -0.20
C PHE A 155 -16.76 -2.01 0.07
N LEU A 156 -15.96 -1.62 -0.92
CA LEU A 156 -14.51 -1.56 -0.79
C LEU A 156 -14.07 -0.46 0.20
N ARG A 157 -14.79 0.67 0.23
CA ARG A 157 -14.58 1.76 1.20
C ARG A 157 -14.79 1.29 2.62
N ASN A 158 -15.79 0.46 2.86
CA ASN A 158 -16.05 -0.03 4.20
C ASN A 158 -14.95 -0.98 4.69
N ILE A 159 -14.46 -1.89 3.85
CA ILE A 159 -13.33 -2.76 4.26
C ILE A 159 -12.03 -1.97 4.39
N HIS A 160 -11.74 -1.05 3.47
CA HIS A 160 -10.52 -0.23 3.48
C HIS A 160 -10.51 0.78 4.63
N ARG A 161 -11.67 1.16 5.15
CA ARG A 161 -11.77 1.94 6.39
C ARG A 161 -10.99 1.29 7.53
N THR A 162 -10.90 -0.05 7.58
CA THR A 162 -10.08 -0.75 8.58
C THR A 162 -8.68 -0.15 8.66
N HIS A 163 -8.02 0.09 7.53
CA HIS A 163 -6.71 0.75 7.45
C HIS A 163 -6.74 2.16 8.05
N HIS A 164 -7.78 2.93 7.71
CA HIS A 164 -8.01 4.28 8.24
C HIS A 164 -8.50 4.33 9.70
N THR A 165 -8.71 3.21 10.39
CA THR A 165 -9.03 3.22 11.83
C THR A 165 -7.79 3.46 12.71
N ALA A 166 -6.58 3.46 12.13
CA ALA A 166 -5.35 3.62 12.88
C ALA A 166 -5.31 4.95 13.64
N GLN A 167 -5.36 4.88 14.97
CA GLN A 167 -5.27 6.05 15.85
C GLN A 167 -3.83 6.54 16.03
N VAL A 168 -2.86 5.65 15.78
CA VAL A 168 -1.43 5.94 15.83
C VAL A 168 -0.79 5.38 14.57
N LEU A 169 -0.13 6.24 13.80
CA LEU A 169 0.65 5.81 12.64
C LEU A 169 2.02 5.33 13.10
N THR A 170 2.36 4.11 12.74
CA THR A 170 3.69 3.53 12.88
C THR A 170 4.10 2.92 11.54
N PRO A 171 5.38 2.56 11.33
CA PRO A 171 5.76 1.77 10.16
C PRO A 171 4.90 0.50 9.99
N PHE A 172 4.45 -0.11 11.10
CA PHE A 172 3.65 -1.33 11.11
C PHE A 172 2.17 -1.14 10.74
N THR A 173 1.68 0.09 10.66
CA THR A 173 0.29 0.39 10.24
C THR A 173 -0.02 -0.14 8.83
N LEU A 174 1.00 -0.40 8.00
CA LEU A 174 0.82 -1.08 6.71
C LEU A 174 0.18 -2.48 6.81
N PHE A 175 0.19 -3.10 8.00
CA PHE A 175 -0.42 -4.40 8.26
C PHE A 175 -1.89 -4.34 8.68
N ARG A 176 -2.43 -3.14 8.90
CA ARG A 176 -3.84 -2.91 9.22
C ARG A 176 -4.72 -3.05 7.98
N VAL A 177 -4.81 -4.27 7.47
CA VAL A 177 -5.53 -4.58 6.24
C VAL A 177 -6.64 -5.57 6.56
N HIS A 178 -7.86 -5.26 6.14
CA HIS A 178 -8.99 -6.18 6.29
C HIS A 178 -8.72 -7.49 5.50
N PRO A 179 -9.10 -8.68 5.97
CA PRO A 179 -8.73 -9.92 5.25
C PRO A 179 -9.25 -10.02 3.83
N LEU A 180 -10.48 -9.53 3.57
CA LEU A 180 -11.00 -9.44 2.19
C LEU A 180 -10.16 -8.48 1.33
N GLU A 181 -9.74 -7.33 1.88
CA GLU A 181 -8.83 -6.42 1.19
C GLU A 181 -7.47 -7.09 0.92
N SER A 182 -6.99 -7.91 1.86
CA SER A 182 -5.75 -8.68 1.72
C SER A 182 -5.83 -9.69 0.57
N VAL A 183 -6.93 -10.43 0.46
CA VAL A 183 -7.15 -11.41 -0.63
C VAL A 183 -7.34 -10.71 -1.98
N ILE A 184 -8.12 -9.64 -2.05
CA ILE A 184 -8.30 -8.86 -3.29
C ILE A 184 -6.97 -8.21 -3.69
N GLY A 185 -6.23 -7.67 -2.72
CA GLY A 185 -4.90 -7.10 -2.93
C GLY A 185 -3.90 -8.13 -3.47
N SER A 186 -3.89 -9.35 -2.93
CA SER A 186 -3.10 -10.47 -3.46
C SER A 186 -3.52 -10.85 -4.88
N THR A 187 -4.82 -10.91 -5.15
CA THR A 187 -5.36 -11.18 -6.49
C THR A 187 -4.89 -10.14 -7.50
N ARG A 188 -4.92 -8.86 -7.12
CA ARG A 188 -4.36 -7.76 -7.92
C ARG A 188 -2.86 -7.92 -8.14
N ASN A 189 -2.08 -8.34 -7.14
CA ASN A 189 -0.65 -8.59 -7.33
C ASN A 189 -0.38 -9.73 -8.32
N ILE A 190 -1.18 -10.81 -8.28
CA ILE A 190 -1.10 -11.91 -9.24
C ILE A 190 -1.47 -11.44 -10.65
N LEU A 191 -2.51 -10.62 -10.79
CA LEU A 191 -2.86 -10.00 -12.06
C LEU A 191 -1.70 -9.15 -12.60
N THR A 192 -1.13 -8.27 -11.77
CA THR A 192 0.05 -7.46 -12.15
C THR A 192 1.20 -8.34 -12.63
N GLN A 193 1.55 -9.40 -11.89
CA GLN A 193 2.63 -10.31 -12.25
C GLN A 193 2.33 -11.06 -13.56
N GLY A 194 1.12 -11.59 -13.73
CA GLY A 194 0.74 -12.32 -14.94
C GLY A 194 0.70 -11.44 -16.19
N LEU A 195 0.18 -10.20 -16.06
CA LEU A 195 0.22 -9.20 -17.13
C LEU A 195 1.66 -8.89 -17.53
N PHE A 196 2.50 -8.58 -16.55
CA PHE A 196 3.91 -8.27 -16.79
C PHE A 196 4.66 -9.45 -17.44
N VAL A 197 4.57 -10.65 -16.87
CA VAL A 197 5.30 -11.83 -17.38
C VAL A 197 4.80 -12.19 -18.78
N GLY A 198 3.49 -12.16 -19.03
CA GLY A 198 2.92 -12.43 -20.35
C GLY A 198 3.39 -11.43 -21.40
N ILE A 199 3.37 -10.13 -21.09
CA ILE A 199 3.89 -9.07 -21.98
C ILE A 199 5.40 -9.25 -22.22
N TYR A 200 6.18 -9.52 -21.18
CA TYR A 200 7.62 -9.71 -21.31
C TYR A 200 7.96 -10.90 -22.23
N ILE A 201 7.33 -12.06 -22.01
CA ILE A 201 7.55 -13.26 -22.82
C ILE A 201 7.19 -12.98 -24.29
N PHE A 202 6.04 -12.33 -24.52
CA PHE A 202 5.62 -11.95 -25.87
C PHE A 202 6.64 -11.03 -26.55
N LEU A 203 7.11 -9.99 -25.87
CA LEU A 203 8.01 -8.97 -26.44
C LEU A 203 9.42 -9.49 -26.69
N PHE A 204 9.99 -10.28 -25.79
CA PHE A 204 11.44 -10.57 -25.81
C PHE A 204 11.80 -12.04 -26.02
N GLY A 205 10.82 -12.94 -25.88
CA GLY A 205 11.00 -14.37 -26.00
C GLY A 205 11.86 -14.95 -24.87
N GLY A 206 11.53 -16.17 -24.44
CA GLY A 206 12.36 -16.93 -23.49
C GLY A 206 12.13 -16.60 -22.01
N LYS A 207 13.05 -17.10 -21.18
CA LYS A 207 13.00 -16.99 -19.71
C LYS A 207 13.60 -15.66 -19.26
N MET A 208 12.98 -15.02 -18.26
CA MET A 208 13.60 -13.91 -17.54
C MET A 208 14.90 -14.37 -16.89
N ASN A 209 15.97 -13.58 -17.05
CA ASN A 209 17.22 -13.84 -16.36
C ASN A 209 17.26 -13.12 -14.99
N ALA A 210 18.29 -13.39 -14.19
CA ALA A 210 18.45 -12.76 -12.89
C ALA A 210 18.52 -11.21 -12.96
N TRP A 211 19.11 -10.65 -14.02
CA TRP A 211 19.19 -9.19 -14.21
C TRP A 211 17.81 -8.56 -14.44
N ASP A 212 16.92 -9.24 -15.16
CA ASP A 212 15.55 -8.78 -15.37
C ASP A 212 14.77 -8.78 -14.05
N ILE A 213 14.93 -9.83 -13.24
CA ILE A 213 14.29 -9.94 -11.92
C ILE A 213 14.83 -8.88 -10.96
N LEU A 214 16.15 -8.64 -10.96
CA LEU A 214 16.76 -7.59 -10.16
C LEU A 214 16.27 -6.20 -10.57
N GLY A 215 16.20 -5.93 -11.88
CA GLY A 215 15.67 -4.67 -12.41
C GLY A 215 14.23 -4.42 -11.98
N VAL A 216 13.34 -5.40 -12.17
CA VAL A 216 11.92 -5.32 -11.78
C VAL A 216 11.75 -4.99 -10.29
N ASN A 217 12.62 -5.53 -9.45
CA ASN A 217 12.59 -5.28 -8.01
C ASN A 217 13.30 -3.99 -7.58
N ALA A 218 14.14 -3.38 -8.43
CA ALA A 218 14.95 -2.22 -8.07
C ALA A 218 14.09 -1.03 -7.65
N PHE A 219 13.02 -0.71 -8.39
CA PHE A 219 12.12 0.38 -7.99
C PHE A 219 11.42 0.08 -6.66
N GLY A 220 10.91 -1.14 -6.48
CA GLY A 220 10.27 -1.55 -5.22
C GLY A 220 11.22 -1.47 -4.03
N PHE A 221 12.47 -1.88 -4.23
CA PHE A 221 13.55 -1.76 -3.25
C PHE A 221 13.83 -0.29 -2.89
N LEU A 222 14.02 0.58 -3.89
CA LEU A 222 14.26 2.00 -3.67
C LEU A 222 13.06 2.65 -2.98
N PHE A 223 11.84 2.36 -3.42
CA PHE A 223 10.63 2.86 -2.77
C PHE A 223 10.55 2.42 -1.30
N ASN A 224 10.86 1.15 -1.00
CA ASN A 224 10.88 0.66 0.37
C ASN A 224 11.97 1.32 1.23
N ALA A 225 13.17 1.49 0.67
CA ALA A 225 14.31 2.10 1.35
C ALA A 225 14.11 3.60 1.64
N PHE A 226 13.49 4.33 0.70
CA PHE A 226 13.51 5.80 0.71
C PHE A 226 12.14 6.46 0.86
N GLY A 227 11.02 5.75 0.71
CA GLY A 227 9.69 6.38 0.65
C GLY A 227 8.60 5.67 1.43
N ALA A 228 8.63 4.34 1.48
CA ALA A 228 7.50 3.56 1.96
C ALA A 228 7.29 3.76 3.47
N ASN A 229 8.32 3.65 4.30
CA ASN A 229 8.16 3.80 5.75
C ASN A 229 7.95 5.27 6.18
N LEU A 230 8.55 6.23 5.46
CA LEU A 230 8.42 7.66 5.74
C LEU A 230 6.97 8.14 5.78
N ARG A 231 6.09 7.54 4.97
CA ARG A 231 4.66 7.90 4.87
C ARG A 231 3.85 7.72 6.16
N HIS A 232 4.33 6.87 7.08
CA HIS A 232 3.71 6.66 8.39
C HIS A 232 4.63 7.10 9.54
N MET A 233 5.68 7.86 9.25
CA MET A 233 6.51 8.51 10.27
C MET A 233 5.91 9.86 10.68
N PRO A 234 6.22 10.38 11.89
CA PRO A 234 5.65 11.62 12.43
C PRO A 234 6.23 12.89 11.79
N ILE A 235 6.74 12.83 10.56
CA ILE A 235 7.28 13.98 9.83
C ILE A 235 6.51 14.17 8.52
N PRO A 236 5.96 15.37 8.27
CA PRO A 236 5.26 15.69 7.02
C PRO A 236 6.25 16.04 5.91
N LEU A 237 7.09 15.08 5.52
CA LEU A 237 8.14 15.29 4.52
C LEU A 237 7.52 15.58 3.14
N SER A 238 7.85 16.75 2.58
CA SER A 238 7.44 17.18 1.25
C SER A 238 8.54 16.95 0.22
N PHE A 239 8.15 16.59 -1.01
CA PHE A 239 9.05 16.54 -2.17
C PHE A 239 9.04 17.86 -2.98
N GLY A 240 8.39 18.92 -2.49
CA GLY A 240 8.39 20.22 -3.15
C GLY A 240 7.68 20.18 -4.51
N VAL A 241 8.37 20.59 -5.57
CA VAL A 241 7.83 20.57 -6.94
C VAL A 241 7.68 19.16 -7.50
N PHE A 242 8.45 18.19 -6.99
CA PHE A 242 8.35 16.80 -7.44
C PHE A 242 7.05 16.12 -7.01
N GLU A 243 6.23 16.77 -6.17
CA GLU A 243 4.89 16.27 -5.79
C GLU A 243 3.93 16.16 -6.98
N TYR A 244 4.17 16.86 -8.10
CA TYR A 244 3.41 16.67 -9.34
C TYR A 244 3.72 15.35 -10.07
N LEU A 245 4.83 14.69 -9.72
CA LEU A 245 5.24 13.42 -10.30
C LEU A 245 5.17 12.27 -9.29
N PHE A 246 5.58 12.52 -8.04
CA PHE A 246 5.70 11.52 -6.99
C PHE A 246 4.83 11.85 -5.78
N ILE A 247 4.26 10.81 -5.16
CA ILE A 247 3.53 10.96 -3.89
C ILE A 247 4.54 11.13 -2.75
N SER A 248 4.48 12.28 -2.08
CA SER A 248 5.30 12.54 -0.90
C SER A 248 4.72 11.91 0.38
N PRO A 249 5.55 11.64 1.41
CA PRO A 249 5.06 11.24 2.73
C PRO A 249 3.95 12.14 3.26
N ARG A 250 4.09 13.45 3.08
CA ARG A 250 3.07 14.44 3.46
C ARG A 250 1.76 14.26 2.70
N MET A 251 1.78 14.01 1.39
CA MET A 251 0.56 13.75 0.61
C MET A 251 -0.19 12.52 1.12
N HIS A 252 0.55 11.45 1.46
CA HIS A 252 -0.01 10.22 2.03
C HIS A 252 -0.59 10.44 3.43
N GLN A 253 0.05 11.25 4.28
CA GLN A 253 -0.51 11.60 5.59
C GLN A 253 -1.81 12.39 5.47
N VAL A 254 -1.86 13.35 4.53
CA VAL A 254 -3.09 14.11 4.26
C VAL A 254 -4.21 13.20 3.79
N HIS A 255 -3.93 12.20 2.96
CA HIS A 255 -4.91 11.17 2.60
C HIS A 255 -5.51 10.44 3.83
N HIS A 256 -4.71 10.23 4.88
CA HIS A 256 -5.16 9.64 6.16
C HIS A 256 -5.84 10.63 7.12
N SER A 257 -5.90 11.91 6.76
CA SER A 257 -6.42 12.94 7.63
C SER A 257 -7.95 12.87 7.74
N THR A 258 -8.46 13.17 8.93
CA THR A 258 -9.89 13.28 9.20
C THR A 258 -10.55 14.57 8.68
N LYS A 259 -9.76 15.54 8.17
CA LYS A 259 -10.28 16.82 7.68
C LYS A 259 -11.11 16.62 6.40
N GLY A 260 -12.26 17.28 6.32
CA GLY A 260 -13.19 17.16 5.18
C GLY A 260 -12.54 17.50 3.83
N ALA A 261 -11.69 18.54 3.78
CA ALA A 261 -10.99 18.95 2.57
C ALA A 261 -10.02 17.90 2.02
N HIS A 262 -9.61 16.93 2.84
CA HIS A 262 -8.64 15.89 2.48
C HIS A 262 -9.30 14.58 2.02
N GLN A 263 -10.64 14.49 2.11
CA GLN A 263 -11.37 13.28 1.75
C GLN A 263 -11.20 12.95 0.27
N ASN A 264 -10.96 11.66 -0.02
CA ASN A 264 -10.78 11.12 -1.36
C ASN A 264 -9.72 11.86 -2.18
N LYS A 265 -8.60 12.21 -1.54
CA LYS A 265 -7.42 12.80 -2.18
C LYS A 265 -6.20 11.89 -2.07
N ASN A 266 -5.30 12.00 -3.04
CA ASN A 266 -3.97 11.38 -3.07
C ASN A 266 -3.99 9.84 -2.89
N HIS A 267 -4.62 9.12 -3.79
CA HIS A 267 -4.65 7.65 -3.82
C HIS A 267 -3.38 7.02 -4.40
N GLY A 268 -2.50 7.81 -5.03
CA GLY A 268 -1.27 7.34 -5.64
C GLY A 268 -0.35 6.59 -4.67
N VAL A 269 0.32 5.55 -5.18
CA VAL A 269 1.34 4.83 -4.42
C VAL A 269 2.69 5.45 -4.66
N ALA A 270 3.34 5.29 -5.82
CA ALA A 270 4.60 5.98 -6.10
C ALA A 270 4.38 7.28 -6.87
N LEU A 271 3.57 7.22 -7.95
CA LEU A 271 3.33 8.36 -8.82
C LEU A 271 2.04 9.10 -8.44
N SER A 272 2.09 10.44 -8.49
CA SER A 272 0.91 11.31 -8.33
C SER A 272 0.26 11.67 -9.66
N ILE A 273 0.85 11.26 -10.79
CA ILE A 273 0.27 11.44 -12.14
C ILE A 273 -1.13 10.83 -12.20
N TRP A 274 -1.33 9.66 -11.59
CA TRP A 274 -2.64 9.02 -11.58
C TRP A 274 -3.69 9.86 -10.84
N ASP A 275 -3.30 10.48 -9.73
CA ASP A 275 -4.18 11.41 -9.01
C ASP A 275 -4.51 12.66 -9.83
N LEU A 276 -3.56 13.16 -10.63
CA LEU A 276 -3.81 14.27 -11.56
C LEU A 276 -4.82 13.86 -12.64
N LEU A 277 -4.67 12.66 -13.22
CA LEU A 277 -5.55 12.14 -14.27
C LEU A 277 -6.97 11.86 -13.76
N PHE A 278 -7.12 11.43 -12.52
CA PHE A 278 -8.42 11.08 -11.93
C PHE A 278 -9.03 12.22 -11.07
N GLY A 279 -8.38 13.39 -11.00
CA GLY A 279 -8.89 14.56 -10.26
C GLY A 279 -8.83 14.42 -8.73
N THR A 280 -8.04 13.47 -8.21
CA THR A 280 -7.87 13.22 -6.78
C THR A 280 -6.59 13.86 -6.22
N PHE A 281 -5.81 14.54 -7.06
CA PHE A 281 -4.59 15.23 -6.64
C PHE A 281 -4.89 16.37 -5.65
N TYR A 282 -4.17 16.37 -4.53
CA TYR A 282 -4.19 17.44 -3.57
C TYR A 282 -2.79 17.71 -3.03
N ARG A 283 -2.32 18.94 -3.19
CA ARG A 283 -1.01 19.37 -2.71
C ARG A 283 -1.15 20.05 -1.36
N PRO A 284 -0.64 19.46 -0.25
CA PRO A 284 -0.83 20.04 1.07
C PRO A 284 -0.10 21.38 1.23
N THR A 285 -0.71 22.30 1.95
CA THR A 285 -0.12 23.55 2.43
C THR A 285 0.41 23.38 3.87
N LYS A 286 1.05 24.41 4.43
CA LYS A 286 1.43 24.38 5.86
C LYS A 286 0.21 24.41 6.79
N GLU A 287 -0.89 25.02 6.36
CA GLU A 287 -2.12 25.12 7.16
C GLU A 287 -2.81 23.77 7.29
N ASP A 288 -2.78 22.96 6.24
CA ASP A 288 -3.38 21.62 6.23
C ASP A 288 -2.75 20.69 7.27
N LEU A 289 -1.48 20.94 7.63
CA LEU A 289 -0.74 20.14 8.60
C LEU A 289 -1.03 20.52 10.06
N LYS A 290 -1.55 21.73 10.32
CA LYS A 290 -1.93 22.13 11.68
C LYS A 290 -3.13 21.31 12.12
N GLU A 291 -3.11 20.80 13.36
CA GLU A 291 -4.24 20.03 13.92
C GLU A 291 -4.67 18.84 13.02
N MET A 292 -3.70 18.22 12.34
CA MET A 292 -3.96 17.03 11.56
C MET A 292 -4.13 15.82 12.49
N HIS A 293 -5.34 15.31 12.56
CA HIS A 293 -5.67 14.07 13.27
C HIS A 293 -5.87 12.92 12.29
N PHE A 294 -5.34 11.75 12.64
CA PHE A 294 -5.45 10.50 11.88
C PHE A 294 -6.47 9.57 12.51
N GLY A 295 -7.13 8.75 11.71
CA GLY A 295 -8.14 7.76 12.09
C GLY A 295 -9.50 8.08 11.43
N ILE A 296 -10.62 7.77 12.08
CA ILE A 296 -11.96 8.12 11.55
C ILE A 296 -12.50 9.37 12.24
N SER A 297 -13.13 10.31 11.53
CA SER A 297 -13.61 11.60 12.07
C SER A 297 -14.44 11.51 13.36
N SER A 298 -15.06 10.37 13.65
CA SER A 298 -15.78 10.00 14.87
C SER A 298 -14.89 9.34 15.94
N HIS A 299 -13.67 9.85 16.17
CA HIS A 299 -12.63 9.24 17.02
C HIS A 299 -13.06 8.77 18.41
N ASN A 300 -14.12 9.35 18.96
CA ASN A 300 -14.61 9.07 20.31
C ASN A 300 -15.88 8.21 20.33
N HIS A 301 -16.37 7.74 19.18
CA HIS A 301 -17.56 6.91 19.16
C HIS A 301 -17.18 5.43 19.42
N PRO A 302 -17.77 4.76 20.45
CA PRO A 302 -17.33 3.44 20.93
C PRO A 302 -17.29 2.34 19.87
N TYR A 303 -18.09 2.48 18.80
CA TYR A 303 -18.05 1.57 17.66
C TYR A 303 -16.70 1.60 16.95
N PHE A 304 -16.25 2.78 16.54
CA PHE A 304 -15.00 2.94 15.80
C PHE A 304 -13.78 2.70 16.68
N GLU A 305 -13.87 3.01 17.97
CA GLU A 305 -12.82 2.64 18.93
C GLU A 305 -12.64 1.12 19.02
N ARG A 306 -13.74 0.34 19.05
CA ARG A 306 -13.67 -1.13 19.02
C ARG A 306 -13.11 -1.64 17.70
N GLU A 307 -13.52 -1.09 16.56
CA GLU A 307 -12.96 -1.41 15.24
C GLU A 307 -11.45 -1.16 15.20
N ALA A 308 -10.99 -0.06 15.79
CA ALA A 308 -9.58 0.33 15.81
C ALA A 308 -8.68 -0.54 16.71
N THR A 309 -9.26 -1.30 17.66
CA THR A 309 -8.50 -1.94 18.76
C THR A 309 -8.74 -3.44 18.92
N THR A 310 -9.82 -4.00 18.36
CA THR A 310 -10.18 -5.42 18.54
C THR A 310 -10.31 -6.15 17.22
N LEU A 311 -9.74 -7.36 17.15
CA LEU A 311 -9.75 -8.17 15.92
C LEU A 311 -11.17 -8.49 15.47
N GLY A 312 -12.03 -9.00 16.37
CA GLY A 312 -13.41 -9.34 16.00
C GLY A 312 -14.21 -8.16 15.44
N ALA A 313 -14.06 -6.96 16.01
CA ALA A 313 -14.71 -5.77 15.47
C ALA A 313 -14.13 -5.40 14.10
N ALA A 314 -12.81 -5.40 13.94
CA ALA A 314 -12.14 -5.11 12.68
C ALA A 314 -12.56 -6.06 11.54
N LEU A 315 -12.97 -7.29 11.85
CA LEU A 315 -13.45 -8.28 10.87
C LEU A 315 -14.93 -8.13 10.50
N ILE A 316 -15.78 -7.72 11.45
CA ILE A 316 -17.24 -7.78 11.29
C ILE A 316 -17.84 -6.41 10.97
N GLN A 317 -17.40 -5.36 11.67
CA GLN A 317 -17.98 -4.03 11.57
C GLN A 317 -17.86 -3.38 10.19
N PRO A 318 -16.76 -3.59 9.43
CA PRO A 318 -16.68 -3.17 8.03
C PRO A 318 -17.74 -3.79 7.11
N LEU A 319 -18.27 -4.97 7.44
CA LEU A 319 -19.25 -5.67 6.61
C LEU A 319 -20.70 -5.23 6.91
N ASN A 320 -20.95 -4.59 8.06
CA ASN A 320 -22.30 -4.19 8.46
C ASN A 320 -22.65 -2.75 8.02
N ILE A 321 -22.97 -2.62 6.74
CA ILE A 321 -23.26 -1.32 6.08
C ILE A 321 -24.50 -0.64 6.67
N SER A 322 -25.52 -1.42 7.04
CA SER A 322 -26.79 -0.90 7.56
C SER A 322 -26.62 -0.17 8.92
N GLN A 323 -25.87 -0.77 9.84
CA GLN A 323 -25.58 -0.17 11.15
C GLN A 323 -24.66 1.05 11.04
N LEU A 324 -23.75 1.04 10.07
CA LEU A 324 -22.89 2.20 9.80
C LEU A 324 -23.73 3.41 9.34
N ILE A 325 -24.62 3.20 8.36
CA ILE A 325 -25.46 4.29 7.83
C ILE A 325 -26.40 4.84 8.92
N GLN A 326 -27.00 3.96 9.73
CA GLN A 326 -27.85 4.39 10.84
C GLN A 326 -27.09 5.22 11.88
N LYS A 327 -25.84 4.86 12.20
CA LYS A 327 -24.99 5.61 13.14
C LYS A 327 -24.54 6.97 12.60
N ILE A 328 -24.11 7.03 11.34
CA ILE A 328 -23.75 8.30 10.68
C ILE A 328 -24.96 9.24 10.62
N LYS A 329 -26.16 8.70 10.30
CA LYS A 329 -27.39 9.49 10.30
C LYS A 329 -27.79 9.97 11.71
N GLY A 330 -27.63 9.13 12.73
CA GLY A 330 -27.89 9.49 14.12
C GLY A 330 -27.00 10.62 14.64
N GLU A 331 -25.69 10.59 14.36
CA GLU A 331 -24.75 11.65 14.75
C GLU A 331 -24.94 12.95 13.96
N SER A 332 -25.38 12.87 12.70
CA SER A 332 -25.64 14.05 11.87
C SER A 332 -26.85 14.87 12.36
N HIS A 333 -27.84 14.22 12.98
CA HIS A 333 -29.00 14.91 13.54
C HIS A 333 -28.69 15.69 14.82
N GLU A 334 -27.66 15.30 15.58
CA GLU A 334 -27.25 16.00 16.81
C GLU A 334 -26.36 17.22 16.53
N LYS A 335 -25.72 17.29 15.35
CA LYS A 335 -24.88 18.43 14.92
C LYS A 335 -25.49 19.30 13.82
N ALA A 336 -26.66 18.94 13.27
CA ALA A 336 -27.34 19.73 12.25
C ALA A 336 -28.29 20.78 12.86
N ILE A 337 -27.75 21.67 13.70
CA ILE A 337 -28.32 23.02 13.85
C ILE A 337 -27.28 23.98 13.30
N THR A 338 -27.67 24.68 12.24
CA THR A 338 -26.90 25.65 11.42
C THR A 338 -26.06 25.09 10.27
N ARG A 339 -26.70 25.00 9.09
CA ARG A 339 -26.26 25.77 7.91
C ARG A 339 -27.41 25.84 6.88
N PRO A 340 -27.83 27.05 6.45
CA PRO A 340 -28.74 27.19 5.33
C PRO A 340 -27.96 26.93 4.03
N PHE A 341 -28.57 26.18 3.12
CA PHE A 341 -28.17 26.11 1.73
C PHE A 341 -28.21 27.52 1.13
N ARG A 342 -27.17 27.91 0.40
CA ARG A 342 -27.27 28.95 -0.63
C ARG A 342 -26.86 28.35 -1.97
N ALA A 343 -27.71 28.65 -2.93
CA ALA A 343 -27.70 28.27 -4.34
C ALA A 343 -26.54 28.91 -5.12
#